data_AF-A0AAV5C1V0-F1
#
_entry.id   AF-A0AAV5C1V0-F1
#
_cell.length_a   1.000
_cell.length_b   1.000
_cell.length_c   1.000
_cell.angle_alpha   90.00
_cell.angle_beta   90.00
_cell.angle_gamma   90.00
#
_symmetry.space_group_name_H-M   'P 1'
#
loop_
_entity.id
_entity.type
_entity.pdbx_description
1 polymer ?
#
loop_
_entity_poly.entity_id
_entity_poly.type
_entity_poly.pdbx_seq_one_letter_code
_entity_poly.pdbx_strand_id
1 'polypeptide(L)'
;MSAAIPVDMSADRSLTKLAPLEAVLFDMDGTLCDSDPIHFRAFQELLQQIGFNDGVPITEEFYSATISGVHNENLAGRLFPNMDHDKAMKFLDDKEALFRKYATPLTSVWTHGTTAAELA
;
A
#
# COMPACT_ATOMS: atom_id res chain seq x y z
N MET A 1 -11.13 47.27 -4.00
CA MET A 1 -11.19 46.57 -5.31
C MET A 1 -9.87 45.83 -5.46
N SER A 2 -9.84 44.54 -5.15
CA SER A 2 -8.63 43.71 -5.25
C SER A 2 -8.72 42.94 -6.56
N ALA A 3 -7.79 43.18 -7.48
CA ALA A 3 -7.74 42.48 -8.75
C ALA A 3 -7.27 41.04 -8.50
N ALA A 4 -8.07 40.07 -8.94
CA ALA A 4 -7.69 38.67 -8.95
C ALA A 4 -6.53 38.47 -9.94
N ILE A 5 -5.45 37.83 -9.49
CA ILE A 5 -4.39 37.34 -10.36
C ILE A 5 -4.97 36.15 -11.14
N PRO A 6 -5.03 36.18 -12.48
CA PRO A 6 -5.43 35.01 -13.25
C PRO A 6 -4.32 33.97 -13.15
N VAL A 7 -4.58 32.88 -12.43
CA VAL A 7 -3.73 31.69 -12.51
C VAL A 7 -4.04 31.04 -13.85
N ASP A 8 -3.15 31.26 -14.82
CA ASP A 8 -3.15 30.53 -16.08
C ASP A 8 -2.93 29.03 -15.78
N MET A 9 -4.01 28.26 -15.86
CA MET A 9 -4.04 26.80 -15.64
C MET A 9 -3.56 25.99 -16.84
N SER A 10 -2.98 26.62 -17.87
CA SER A 10 -2.56 25.94 -19.11
C SER A 10 -1.04 25.78 -19.26
N ALA A 11 -0.29 25.76 -18.16
CA ALA A 11 1.11 25.34 -18.22
C ALA A 11 1.17 23.89 -18.70
N ASP A 12 1.63 23.68 -19.93
CA ASP A 12 1.98 22.39 -20.49
C ASP A 12 3.12 21.78 -19.64
N ARG A 13 2.74 20.98 -18.65
CA ARG A 13 3.60 20.29 -17.67
C ARG A 13 4.18 19.00 -18.23
N SER A 14 4.46 18.95 -19.54
CA SER A 14 5.13 17.78 -20.08
C SER A 14 6.55 17.66 -19.51
N LEU A 15 6.82 16.58 -18.77
CA LEU A 15 8.15 16.25 -18.26
C LEU A 15 9.17 16.08 -19.40
N THR A 16 8.70 15.75 -20.61
CA THR A 16 9.54 15.59 -21.80
C THR A 16 10.20 16.89 -22.28
N LYS A 17 9.74 18.05 -21.78
CA LYS A 17 10.39 19.35 -22.04
C LYS A 17 11.64 19.59 -21.20
N LEU A 18 11.79 18.88 -20.08
CA LEU A 18 12.90 19.04 -19.14
C LEU A 18 14.06 18.10 -19.46
N ALA A 19 13.74 16.87 -19.89
CA ALA A 19 14.69 15.88 -20.40
C ALA A 19 13.92 14.78 -21.18
N PRO A 20 14.59 14.01 -22.05
CA PRO A 20 14.02 12.77 -22.59
C PRO A 20 13.59 11.83 -21.45
N LEU A 21 12.42 11.20 -21.57
CA LEU A 21 12.00 10.18 -20.62
C LEU A 21 12.80 8.91 -20.88
N GLU A 22 13.61 8.50 -19.91
CA GLU A 22 14.47 7.32 -20.04
C GLU A 22 13.87 6.07 -19.37
N ALA A 23 13.18 6.24 -18.23
CA ALA A 23 12.57 5.14 -17.49
C ALA A 23 11.40 5.61 -16.60
N VAL A 24 10.55 4.66 -16.22
CA VAL A 24 9.51 4.83 -15.18
C VAL A 24 9.68 3.70 -14.17
N LEU A 25 9.77 4.05 -12.88
CA LEU A 25 9.80 3.10 -11.78
C LEU A 25 8.42 3.08 -11.13
N PHE A 26 7.80 1.91 -11.08
CA PHE A 26 6.52 1.70 -10.40
C PHE A 26 6.77 1.03 -9.06
N ASP A 27 6.10 1.52 -8.03
CA ASP A 27 5.89 0.76 -6.80
C ASP A 27 4.84 -0.34 -7.04
N MET A 28 4.75 -1.34 -6.16
CA MET A 28 3.77 -2.43 -6.28
C MET A 28 2.48 -2.11 -5.53
N ASP A 29 2.56 -1.98 -4.21
CA ASP A 29 1.39 -1.88 -3.34
C ASP A 29 0.77 -0.48 -3.42
N GLY A 30 -0.54 -0.42 -3.63
CA GLY A 30 -1.26 0.84 -3.85
C GLY A 30 -0.94 1.56 -5.16
N THR A 31 -0.03 1.00 -5.98
CA THR A 31 0.35 1.56 -7.30
C THR A 31 -0.01 0.62 -8.45
N LEU A 32 0.57 -0.58 -8.52
CA LEU A 32 0.25 -1.59 -9.53
C LEU A 32 -0.88 -2.52 -9.08
N CYS A 33 -1.03 -2.70 -7.77
CA CYS A 33 -2.03 -3.55 -7.14
C CYS A 33 -2.85 -2.74 -6.14
N ASP A 34 -4.17 -2.93 -6.12
CA ASP A 34 -5.05 -2.41 -5.06
C ASP A 34 -4.98 -3.30 -3.81
N SER A 35 -3.77 -3.44 -3.26
CA SER A 35 -3.44 -4.31 -2.11
C SER A 35 -3.52 -3.59 -0.76
N ASP A 36 -3.49 -2.25 -0.76
CA ASP A 36 -3.49 -1.44 0.46
C ASP A 36 -4.68 -1.70 1.39
N PRO A 37 -5.94 -1.83 0.90
CA PRO A 37 -7.08 -2.16 1.75
C PRO A 37 -6.91 -3.53 2.46
N ILE A 38 -6.22 -4.47 1.83
CA ILE A 38 -5.97 -5.80 2.37
C ILE A 38 -4.87 -5.74 3.44
N HIS A 39 -3.80 -4.97 3.20
CA HIS A 39 -2.77 -4.71 4.20
C HIS A 39 -3.34 -4.02 5.44
N PHE A 40 -4.13 -2.96 5.25
CA PHE A 40 -4.80 -2.26 6.34
C PHE A 40 -5.62 -3.22 7.20
N ARG A 41 -6.46 -4.06 6.58
CA ARG A 41 -7.26 -5.06 7.28
C ARG A 41 -6.40 -6.03 8.10
N ALA A 42 -5.32 -6.56 7.50
CA ALA A 42 -4.44 -7.51 8.20
C ALA A 42 -3.76 -6.88 9.41
N PHE A 43 -3.27 -5.63 9.28
CA PHE A 43 -2.70 -4.89 10.40
C PHE A 43 -3.74 -4.59 11.47
N GLN A 44 -4.91 -4.06 11.10
CA GLN A 44 -5.95 -3.69 12.06
C GLN A 44 -6.38 -4.87 12.92
N GLU A 45 -6.55 -6.04 12.30
CA GLU A 45 -6.92 -7.27 13.01
C GLU A 45 -5.84 -7.73 13.99
N LEU A 46 -4.58 -7.86 13.54
CA LEU A 46 -3.52 -8.36 14.41
C LEU A 46 -3.12 -7.38 15.50
N LEU A 47 -3.09 -6.08 15.19
CA LEU A 47 -2.85 -5.04 16.21
C LEU A 47 -3.93 -5.08 17.29
N GLN A 48 -5.19 -5.26 16.90
CA GLN A 48 -6.27 -5.41 17.87
C GLN A 48 -6.14 -6.68 18.72
N GLN A 49 -5.75 -7.82 18.12
CA GLN A 49 -5.57 -9.08 18.85
C GLN A 49 -4.51 -9.00 19.96
N ILE A 50 -3.46 -8.21 19.77
CA ILE A 50 -2.41 -8.00 20.79
C ILE A 50 -2.73 -6.85 21.75
N GLY A 51 -3.90 -6.24 21.64
CA GLY A 51 -4.32 -5.12 22.49
C GLY A 51 -3.59 -3.81 22.20
N PHE A 52 -3.05 -3.63 20.99
CA PHE A 52 -2.46 -2.36 20.58
C PHE A 52 -3.47 -1.22 20.73
N ASN A 53 -3.01 -0.03 21.13
CA ASN A 53 -3.87 1.14 21.33
C ASN A 53 -5.08 0.85 22.25
N ASP A 54 -4.83 0.15 23.36
CA ASP A 54 -5.83 -0.30 24.32
C ASP A 54 -6.99 -1.12 23.68
N GLY A 55 -6.69 -1.82 22.58
CA GLY A 55 -7.65 -2.61 21.80
C GLY A 55 -8.51 -1.82 20.82
N VAL A 56 -8.33 -0.48 20.74
CA VAL A 56 -9.03 0.37 19.78
C VAL A 56 -8.43 0.15 18.39
N PRO A 57 -9.23 -0.23 17.37
CA PRO A 57 -8.73 -0.45 16.01
C PRO A 57 -8.01 0.79 15.47
N ILE A 58 -6.92 0.57 14.73
CA ILE A 58 -6.27 1.65 13.98
C ILE A 58 -7.19 2.16 12.85
N THR A 59 -7.06 3.43 12.51
CA THR A 59 -7.78 4.03 11.38
C THR A 59 -6.95 3.98 10.10
N GLU A 60 -7.58 4.23 8.95
CA GLU A 60 -6.87 4.34 7.67
C GLU A 60 -5.88 5.51 7.66
N GLU A 61 -6.20 6.62 8.33
CA GLU A 61 -5.31 7.78 8.44
C GLU A 61 -4.04 7.42 9.23
N PHE A 62 -4.17 6.67 10.32
CA PHE A 62 -3.01 6.17 11.07
C PHE A 62 -2.17 5.22 10.22
N TYR A 63 -2.82 4.28 9.52
CA TYR A 63 -2.16 3.33 8.62
C TYR A 63 -1.36 4.07 7.53
N SER A 64 -1.99 5.00 6.83
CA SER A 64 -1.36 5.79 5.77
C SER A 64 -0.17 6.60 6.30
N ALA A 65 -0.32 7.25 7.45
CA ALA A 65 0.73 8.12 7.99
C ALA A 65 1.92 7.36 8.62
N THR A 66 1.71 6.12 9.08
CA THR A 66 2.67 5.43 9.96
C THR A 66 3.18 4.11 9.39
N ILE A 67 2.37 3.41 8.60
CA ILE A 67 2.58 2.01 8.18
C ILE A 67 2.83 1.89 6.68
N SER A 68 1.97 2.50 5.84
CA SER A 68 2.03 2.33 4.38
C SER A 68 3.40 2.77 3.81
N GLY A 69 3.97 1.94 2.93
CA GLY A 69 5.27 2.17 2.31
C GLY A 69 6.50 2.07 3.24
N VAL A 70 6.33 1.72 4.52
CA VAL A 70 7.44 1.62 5.48
C VAL A 70 8.01 0.20 5.50
N HIS A 71 9.34 0.10 5.35
CA HIS A 71 10.05 -1.17 5.44
C HIS A 71 9.93 -1.81 6.85
N ASN A 72 9.81 -3.13 6.90
CA ASN A 72 9.43 -3.87 8.12
C ASN A 72 10.36 -3.62 9.31
N GLU A 73 11.67 -3.59 9.09
CA GLU A 73 12.69 -3.36 10.14
C GLU A 73 12.47 -2.00 10.83
N ASN A 74 12.14 -0.97 10.05
CA ASN A 74 11.82 0.35 10.58
C ASN A 74 10.44 0.35 11.24
N LEU A 75 9.48 -0.34 10.65
CA LEU A 75 8.11 -0.41 11.14
C LEU A 75 8.01 -1.11 12.50
N ALA A 76 8.80 -2.17 12.72
CA ALA A 76 8.85 -2.92 13.97
C ALA A 76 9.16 -1.99 15.16
N GLY A 77 10.20 -1.16 15.02
CA GLY A 77 10.57 -0.18 16.05
C GLY A 77 9.56 0.96 16.21
N ARG A 78 8.88 1.36 15.12
CA ARG A 78 7.84 2.42 15.17
C ARG A 78 6.58 1.96 15.90
N LEU A 79 6.09 0.76 15.60
CA LEU A 79 4.88 0.22 16.21
C LEU A 79 5.11 -0.27 17.64
N PHE A 80 6.29 -0.86 17.89
CA PHE A 80 6.57 -1.53 19.16
C PHE A 80 7.90 -1.10 19.77
N PRO A 81 8.06 0.19 20.15
CA PRO A 81 9.34 0.72 20.63
C PRO A 81 9.86 0.04 21.91
N ASN A 82 8.98 -0.59 22.68
CA ASN A 82 9.30 -1.27 23.94
C ASN A 82 9.23 -2.80 23.84
N MET A 83 8.91 -3.35 22.67
CA MET A 83 8.88 -4.79 22.46
C MET A 83 10.26 -5.28 22.03
N ASP A 84 10.59 -6.51 22.44
CA ASP A 84 11.75 -7.22 21.91
C ASP A 84 11.69 -7.29 20.36
N HIS A 85 12.83 -7.05 19.71
CA HIS A 85 12.88 -6.89 18.25
C HIS A 85 12.45 -8.15 17.51
N ASP A 86 12.88 -9.33 17.95
CA ASP A 86 12.53 -10.60 17.31
C ASP A 86 11.02 -10.87 17.41
N LYS A 87 10.40 -10.49 18.53
CA LYS A 87 8.94 -10.56 18.68
C LYS A 87 8.21 -9.59 17.76
N ALA A 88 8.72 -8.36 17.61
CA ALA A 88 8.15 -7.36 16.71
C ALA A 88 8.27 -7.79 15.24
N MET A 89 9.41 -8.35 14.83
CA MET A 89 9.59 -8.90 13.49
C MET A 89 8.68 -10.10 13.24
N LYS A 90 8.54 -11.01 14.22
CA LYS A 90 7.58 -12.11 14.14
C LYS A 90 6.14 -11.62 13.93
N PHE A 91 5.74 -10.52 14.59
CA PHE A 91 4.42 -9.92 14.35
C PHE A 91 4.24 -9.49 12.89
N LEU A 92 5.27 -8.89 12.28
CA LEU A 92 5.22 -8.49 10.87
C LEU A 92 5.17 -9.68 9.92
N ASP A 93 5.87 -10.77 10.23
CA ASP A 93 5.79 -12.03 9.48
C ASP A 93 4.40 -12.66 9.58
N ASP A 94 3.81 -12.70 10.78
CA ASP A 94 2.45 -13.22 11.00
C ASP A 94 1.42 -12.36 10.26
N LYS A 95 1.62 -11.04 10.20
CA LYS A 95 0.82 -10.11 9.38
C LYS A 95 0.94 -10.41 7.90
N GLU A 96 2.14 -10.65 7.39
CA GLU A 96 2.35 -11.04 5.99
C GLU A 96 1.67 -12.38 5.65
N ALA A 97 1.69 -13.34 6.58
CA ALA A 97 0.96 -14.60 6.43
C ALA A 97 -0.57 -14.37 6.36
N LEU A 98 -1.10 -13.48 7.21
CA LEU A 98 -2.52 -13.11 7.18
C LEU A 98 -2.90 -12.36 5.90
N PHE A 99 -2.05 -11.44 5.44
CA PHE A 99 -2.21 -10.76 4.15
C PHE A 99 -2.34 -11.78 3.01
N ARG A 100 -1.43 -12.76 2.91
CA ARG A 100 -1.49 -13.81 1.86
C ARG A 100 -2.80 -14.61 1.90
N LYS A 101 -3.34 -14.86 3.09
CA LYS A 101 -4.64 -15.51 3.25
C LYS A 101 -5.79 -14.65 2.71
N TYR A 102 -5.72 -13.34 2.88
CA TYR A 102 -6.74 -12.40 2.36
C TYR A 102 -6.58 -12.08 0.88
N ALA A 103 -5.34 -11.98 0.40
CA ALA A 103 -5.00 -11.70 -0.99
C ALA A 103 -5.18 -12.92 -1.92
N THR A 104 -5.55 -14.08 -1.38
CA THR A 104 -5.80 -15.29 -2.18
C THR A 104 -6.93 -15.01 -3.18
N PRO A 105 -6.66 -15.03 -4.50
CA PRO A 105 -7.70 -14.81 -5.49
C PRO A 105 -8.70 -15.97 -5.42
N LEU A 106 -10.00 -15.69 -5.50
CA LEU A 106 -10.96 -16.70 -5.91
C LEU A 106 -10.61 -17.09 -7.35
N THR A 107 -9.98 -18.25 -7.55
CA THR A 107 -9.55 -18.78 -8.86
C THR A 107 -10.72 -19.17 -9.78
N SER A 108 -11.84 -18.46 -9.76
CA SER A 108 -13.05 -18.87 -10.50
C SER A 108 -13.75 -17.77 -11.30
N VAL A 109 -13.07 -16.68 -11.69
CA VAL A 109 -13.73 -15.67 -12.56
C VAL A 109 -12.89 -15.04 -13.67
N TRP A 110 -11.64 -15.48 -13.90
CA TRP A 110 -10.88 -15.10 -15.11
C TRP A 110 -11.03 -16.09 -16.27
N THR A 111 -12.22 -16.68 -16.43
CA THR A 111 -12.74 -17.05 -17.75
C THR A 111 -13.69 -15.91 -18.10
N HIS A 112 -13.39 -14.95 -18.97
CA HIS A 112 -13.43 -15.08 -20.43
C HIS A 112 -12.60 -13.94 -21.04
N GLY A 113 -11.75 -14.27 -22.01
CA GLY A 113 -11.04 -13.24 -22.78
C GLY A 113 -9.91 -13.71 -23.70
N THR A 114 -9.62 -15.01 -23.82
CA THR A 114 -8.67 -15.51 -24.81
C THR A 114 -9.29 -16.64 -25.61
N THR A 115 -9.67 -16.37 -26.86
CA THR A 115 -9.71 -17.42 -27.89
C THR A 115 -8.30 -17.54 -28.45
N ALA A 116 -7.55 -18.52 -27.96
CA ALA A 116 -6.29 -18.96 -28.52
C ALA A 116 -6.54 -19.87 -29.74
N ALA A 117 -7.09 -19.31 -30.82
CA ALA A 117 -7.43 -20.07 -32.03
C ALA A 117 -7.06 -19.39 -33.36
N GLU A 118 -6.18 -18.38 -33.38
CA GLU A 118 -5.70 -17.77 -34.64
C GLU A 118 -4.18 -17.68 -34.74
N LEU A 119 -3.48 -18.78 -34.44
CA LEU A 119 -2.13 -19.02 -34.97
C LEU A 119 -2.00 -20.50 -35.35
N ALA A 120 -2.50 -20.84 -36.53
CA ALA A 120 -2.12 -22.01 -37.32
C ALA A 120 -2.20 -21.64 -38.80
#